data_AF-A0A1I7YWI6-F1
#
_entry.id   AF-A0A1I7YWI6-F1
#
_cell.length_a   1.000
_cell.length_b   1.000
_cell.length_c   1.000
_cell.angle_alpha   90.00
_cell.angle_beta   90.00
_cell.angle_gamma   90.00
#
_symmetry.space_group_name_H-M   'P 1'
#
loop_
_entity.id
_entity.type
_entity.pdbx_description
1 polymer ?
#
loop_
_entity_poly.entity_id
_entity_poly.type
_entity_poly.pdbx_seq_one_letter_code
_entity_poly.pdbx_strand_id
1 'polypeptide(L)'
;MRFTYGMFRQVFDAWSTAETDKAFKFEGPGGGLTGVTVRDVMYMSYPEEMIRTEDNLTSCYVDMFIVTWFKPSGWNLEYRFNCADDDVTVSSSQNPRRRECPQFSWLF
;
A
#
# COMPACT_ATOMS: atom_id res chain seq x y z
N MET A 1 -7.85 -19.24 -5.78
CA MET A 1 -7.61 -18.81 -4.39
C MET A 1 -7.72 -17.30 -4.37
N ARG A 2 -8.50 -16.71 -3.45
CA ARG A 2 -8.68 -15.24 -3.34
C ARG A 2 -7.81 -14.68 -2.21
N PHE A 3 -7.24 -13.50 -2.40
CA PHE A 3 -6.52 -12.77 -1.36
C PHE A 3 -7.53 -12.19 -0.35
N THR A 4 -7.40 -12.56 0.91
CA THR A 4 -8.35 -12.20 1.98
C THR A 4 -7.73 -11.20 2.94
N TYR A 5 -8.57 -10.52 3.73
CA TYR A 5 -8.08 -9.61 4.78
C TYR A 5 -7.16 -10.31 5.79
N GLY A 6 -7.47 -11.56 6.15
CA GLY A 6 -6.60 -12.34 7.04
C GLY A 6 -5.22 -12.60 6.44
N MET A 7 -5.13 -12.87 5.13
CA MET A 7 -3.84 -13.03 4.45
C MET A 7 -3.08 -11.71 4.37
N PHE A 8 -3.77 -10.62 4.02
CA PHE A 8 -3.17 -9.28 4.00
C PHE A 8 -2.59 -8.90 5.36
N ARG A 9 -3.38 -9.09 6.43
CA ARG A 9 -2.96 -8.77 7.79
C ARG A 9 -1.73 -9.56 8.22
N GLN A 10 -1.65 -10.85 7.93
CA GLN A 10 -0.46 -11.64 8.24
C GLN A 10 0.79 -11.12 7.51
N VAL A 11 0.65 -10.74 6.22
CA VAL A 11 1.74 -10.15 5.45
C VAL A 11 2.14 -8.79 6.04
N PHE A 12 1.16 -7.96 6.39
CA PHE A 12 1.40 -6.65 6.98
C PHE A 12 2.10 -6.76 8.33
N ASP A 13 1.61 -7.61 9.24
CA ASP A 13 2.17 -7.79 10.58
C ASP A 13 3.61 -8.29 10.46
N ALA A 14 3.86 -9.33 9.66
CA ALA A 14 5.20 -9.87 9.42
C ALA A 14 6.14 -8.84 8.79
N TRP A 15 5.66 -8.07 7.81
CA TRP A 15 6.45 -7.00 7.21
C TRP A 15 6.75 -5.89 8.22
N SER A 16 5.75 -5.44 8.99
CA SER A 16 5.88 -4.29 9.88
C SER A 16 6.90 -4.52 11.01
N THR A 17 6.97 -5.73 11.54
CA THR A 17 7.90 -6.10 12.62
C THR A 17 9.24 -6.66 12.13
N ALA A 18 9.44 -6.82 10.82
CA ALA A 18 10.70 -7.35 10.29
C ALA A 18 11.87 -6.40 10.56
N GLU A 19 12.93 -6.91 11.18
CA GLU A 19 14.20 -6.20 11.39
C GLU A 19 14.97 -6.00 10.08
N THR A 20 14.83 -6.94 9.15
CA THR A 20 15.43 -6.88 7.81
C THR A 20 14.33 -6.80 6.76
N ASP A 21 14.24 -5.67 6.08
CA ASP A 21 13.30 -5.45 5.01
C ASP A 21 13.71 -6.17 3.71
N LYS A 22 12.71 -6.61 2.93
CA LYS A 22 12.92 -7.27 1.63
C LYS A 22 11.88 -6.83 0.62
N ALA A 23 12.30 -6.71 -0.63
CA ALA A 23 11.39 -6.41 -1.72
C ALA A 23 10.57 -7.66 -2.08
N PHE A 24 9.27 -7.47 -2.29
CA PHE A 24 8.37 -8.52 -2.76
C PHE A 24 7.18 -7.91 -3.48
N LYS A 25 6.49 -8.74 -4.27
CA LYS A 25 5.21 -8.39 -4.91
C LYS A 25 4.31 -9.62 -4.95
N PHE A 26 3.08 -9.47 -4.49
CA PHE A 26 1.99 -10.41 -4.64
C PHE A 26 0.86 -9.74 -5.41
N GLU A 27 0.24 -10.47 -6.32
CA GLU A 27 -0.85 -9.97 -7.15
C GLU A 27 -1.87 -11.09 -7.35
N GLY A 28 -3.15 -10.75 -7.27
CA GLY A 28 -4.22 -11.69 -7.55
C GLY A 28 -5.59 -11.19 -7.11
N PRO A 29 -6.63 -12.01 -7.33
CA PRO A 29 -8.00 -11.62 -7.07
C PRO A 29 -8.22 -11.44 -5.58
N GLY A 30 -8.68 -10.26 -5.16
CA GLY A 30 -8.77 -9.90 -3.74
C GLY A 30 -9.94 -9.00 -3.37
N GLY A 31 -10.76 -8.56 -4.33
CA GLY A 31 -11.96 -7.77 -4.13
C GLY A 31 -13.26 -8.56 -3.90
N GLY A 32 -14.37 -7.83 -3.79
CA GLY A 32 -15.72 -8.38 -3.64
C GLY A 32 -16.10 -8.85 -2.23
N LEU A 33 -17.28 -9.47 -2.10
CA LEU A 33 -17.94 -9.81 -0.81
C LEU A 33 -17.13 -10.70 0.14
N THR A 34 -16.17 -11.48 -0.38
CA THR A 34 -15.34 -12.42 0.40
C THR A 34 -13.86 -12.04 0.42
N GLY A 35 -13.52 -10.90 -0.20
CA GLY A 35 -12.15 -10.41 -0.35
C GLY A 35 -11.74 -9.41 0.73
N VAL A 36 -10.60 -8.77 0.54
CA VAL A 36 -10.19 -7.58 1.29
C VAL A 36 -10.98 -6.38 0.75
N THR A 37 -11.64 -5.63 1.62
CA THR A 37 -12.25 -4.36 1.20
C THR A 37 -11.32 -3.18 1.46
N VAL A 38 -11.51 -2.09 0.71
CA VAL A 38 -10.83 -0.80 1.00
C VAL A 38 -11.04 -0.38 2.45
N ARG A 39 -12.25 -0.61 2.98
CA ARG A 39 -12.59 -0.29 4.37
C ARG A 39 -11.72 -1.06 5.36
N ASP A 40 -11.53 -2.35 5.16
CA ASP A 40 -10.72 -3.18 6.07
C ASP A 40 -9.28 -2.68 6.16
N VAL A 41 -8.73 -2.26 5.01
CA VAL A 41 -7.37 -1.73 4.90
C VAL A 41 -7.26 -0.35 5.57
N MET A 42 -8.24 0.51 5.37
CA MET A 42 -8.26 1.88 5.90
C MET A 42 -8.39 1.96 7.42
N TYR A 43 -9.08 1.01 8.03
CA TYR A 43 -9.26 0.95 9.48
C TYR A 43 -8.27 0.01 10.17
N MET A 44 -7.32 -0.57 9.42
CA MET A 44 -6.27 -1.40 10.00
C MET A 44 -5.33 -0.53 10.85
N SER A 45 -5.11 -0.95 12.10
CA SER A 45 -4.11 -0.36 12.99
C SER A 45 -2.70 -0.63 12.46
N TYR A 46 -1.80 0.33 12.64
CA TYR A 46 -0.39 0.23 12.27
C TYR A 46 0.47 0.94 13.33
N PRO A 47 1.78 0.61 13.44
CA PRO A 47 2.67 1.22 14.43
C PRO A 47 2.75 2.75 14.30
N GLU A 48 2.83 3.47 15.42
CA GLU A 48 2.77 4.95 15.47
C GLU A 48 3.92 5.63 14.71
N GLU A 49 5.07 4.96 14.63
CA GLU A 49 6.26 5.43 13.92
C GLU A 49 6.14 5.34 12.39
N MET A 50 5.12 4.63 11.88
CA MET A 50 4.88 4.52 10.45
C MET A 50 4.00 5.65 9.94
N ILE A 51 4.26 6.06 8.70
CA ILE A 51 3.40 7.01 7.99
C ILE A 51 2.53 6.24 7.01
N ARG A 52 1.25 6.60 6.90
CA ARG A 52 0.34 6.08 5.87
C ARG A 52 -0.02 7.20 4.89
N THR A 53 -0.01 6.90 3.59
CA THR A 53 -0.58 7.74 2.54
C THR A 53 -1.63 6.96 1.76
N GLU A 54 -2.55 7.70 1.18
CA GLU A 54 -3.70 7.18 0.45
C GLU A 54 -3.84 7.95 -0.85
N ASP A 55 -3.92 7.23 -1.96
CA ASP A 55 -4.13 7.81 -3.27
C ASP A 55 -5.34 7.14 -3.92
N ASN A 56 -6.34 7.94 -4.28
CA ASN A 56 -7.49 7.48 -5.05
C ASN A 56 -7.31 7.93 -6.50
N LEU A 57 -6.97 6.97 -7.36
CA LEU A 57 -6.74 7.19 -8.79
C LEU A 57 -7.98 6.75 -9.55
N THR A 58 -8.93 7.67 -9.68
CA THR A 58 -10.14 7.45 -10.49
C THR A 58 -10.07 8.28 -11.77
N SER A 59 -10.13 7.61 -12.91
CA SER A 59 -10.23 8.19 -14.26
C SER A 59 -11.11 7.31 -15.14
N CYS A 60 -11.36 7.71 -16.39
CA CYS A 60 -12.14 6.90 -17.33
C CYS A 60 -11.53 5.52 -17.63
N TYR A 61 -10.24 5.32 -17.35
CA TYR A 61 -9.50 4.09 -17.69
C TYR A 61 -8.91 3.38 -16.46
N VAL A 62 -8.94 4.02 -15.29
CA VAL A 62 -8.29 3.52 -14.08
C VAL A 62 -9.24 3.79 -12.93
N ASP A 63 -9.63 2.74 -12.22
CA ASP A 63 -10.32 2.85 -10.94
C ASP A 63 -9.50 2.08 -9.91
N MET A 64 -8.62 2.80 -9.23
CA MET A 64 -7.63 2.20 -8.35
C MET A 64 -7.50 2.98 -7.04
N PHE A 65 -7.50 2.25 -5.93
CA PHE A 65 -7.18 2.77 -4.61
C PHE A 65 -5.82 2.25 -4.16
N ILE A 66 -4.94 3.15 -3.71
CA ILE A 66 -3.60 2.81 -3.25
C ILE A 66 -3.44 3.26 -1.80
N VAL A 67 -2.99 2.36 -0.94
CA VAL A 67 -2.58 2.68 0.44
C VAL A 67 -1.11 2.31 0.59
N THR A 68 -0.30 3.25 1.05
CA THR A 68 1.11 3.02 1.27
C THR A 68 1.48 3.28 2.72
N TRP A 69 2.17 2.34 3.35
CA TRP A 69 2.80 2.52 4.66
C TRP A 69 4.31 2.66 4.49
N PHE A 70 4.90 3.56 5.26
CA PHE A 70 6.33 3.85 5.22
C PHE A 70 6.94 3.56 6.59
N LYS A 71 7.99 2.74 6.59
CA LYS A 71 8.87 2.55 7.74
C LYS A 71 9.87 3.71 7.87
N PRO A 72 10.31 4.04 9.09
CA PRO A 72 11.45 4.93 9.31
C PRO A 72 12.74 4.48 8.58
N SER A 73 12.88 3.18 8.31
CA SER A 73 14.01 2.61 7.54
C SER A 73 14.04 3.04 6.06
N GLY A 74 13.02 3.74 5.57
CA GLY A 74 12.88 4.13 4.16
C GLY A 74 12.27 3.06 3.27
N TRP A 75 11.81 1.95 3.86
CA TRP A 75 11.02 0.94 3.17
C TRP A 75 9.55 1.28 3.19
N ASN A 76 8.85 0.89 2.14
CA ASN A 76 7.40 1.02 2.09
C ASN A 76 6.72 -0.30 1.75
N LEU A 77 5.47 -0.40 2.16
CA LEU A 77 4.54 -1.42 1.73
C LEU A 77 3.39 -0.71 1.07
N GLU A 78 3.05 -1.14 -0.14
CA GLU A 78 2.00 -0.58 -0.94
C GLU A 78 0.95 -1.65 -1.18
N TYR A 79 -0.30 -1.30 -0.89
CA TYR A 79 -1.49 -2.07 -1.18
C TYR A 79 -2.27 -1.33 -2.28
N ARG A 80 -2.44 -1.97 -3.44
CA ARG A 80 -3.24 -1.45 -4.55
C ARG A 80 -4.49 -2.31 -4.71
N PHE A 81 -5.63 -1.66 -4.82
CA PHE A 81 -6.89 -2.28 -5.16
C PHE A 81 -7.36 -1.73 -6.50
N ASN A 82 -7.45 -2.59 -7.51
CA ASN A 82 -8.04 -2.25 -8.80
C ASN A 82 -9.52 -2.63 -8.76
N CYS A 83 -10.39 -1.61 -8.67
CA CYS A 83 -11.84 -1.76 -8.57
C CYS A 83 -12.46 -2.30 -9.85
N ALA A 84 -11.85 -2.07 -11.01
CA ALA A 84 -12.38 -2.54 -12.29
C ALA A 84 -12.22 -4.06 -12.45
N ASP A 85 -11.11 -4.60 -11.95
CA ASP A 85 -10.72 -6.01 -12.12
C ASP A 85 -10.88 -6.85 -10.83
N ASP A 86 -11.30 -6.23 -9.72
CA ASP A 86 -11.35 -6.84 -8.37
C ASP A 86 -10.00 -7.43 -7.91
N ASP A 87 -8.90 -6.90 -8.46
CA ASP A 87 -7.55 -7.38 -8.21
C ASP A 87 -6.84 -6.57 -7.14
N VAL A 88 -6.03 -7.27 -6.35
CA VAL A 88 -5.21 -6.69 -5.31
C VAL A 88 -3.75 -6.93 -5.64
N THR A 89 -2.94 -5.89 -5.48
CA THR A 89 -1.49 -5.99 -5.46
C THR A 89 -0.97 -5.57 -4.09
N VAL A 90 -0.07 -6.36 -3.52
CA VAL A 90 0.69 -5.99 -2.33
C VAL A 90 2.17 -6.04 -2.66
N SER A 91 2.88 -4.93 -2.50
CA SER A 91 4.31 -4.88 -2.80
C SER A 91 5.09 -4.14 -1.73
N SER A 92 6.24 -4.68 -1.36
CA SER A 92 7.24 -3.95 -0.59
C SER A 92 8.43 -3.60 -1.46
N SER A 93 8.93 -2.38 -1.30
CA SER A 93 10.12 -1.90 -1.95
C SER A 93 10.85 -0.91 -1.05
N GLN A 94 12.14 -0.73 -1.33
CA GLN A 94 12.89 0.35 -0.71
C GLN A 94 12.60 1.61 -1.51
N ASN A 95 12.10 2.66 -0.87
CA ASN A 95 11.96 3.95 -1.51
C ASN A 95 13.12 4.86 -1.08
N PRO A 96 14.21 4.96 -1.87
CA PRO A 96 15.33 5.84 -1.54
C PRO A 96 15.01 7.34 -1.62
N ARG A 97 13.73 7.76 -1.77
CA ARG A 97 13.36 9.15 -2.06
C ARG A 97 12.18 9.68 -1.23
N ARG A 98 12.50 10.12 -0.01
CA ARG A 98 12.22 11.52 0.38
C ARG A 98 13.55 12.27 0.48
N ARG A 99 14.22 12.47 -0.66
CA ARG A 99 14.90 13.75 -0.84
C ARG A 99 13.76 14.68 -1.22
N GLU A 100 13.50 15.67 -0.38
CA GLU A 100 12.70 16.83 -0.73
C GLU A 100 12.99 17.18 -2.19
N CYS A 101 11.99 17.11 -3.06
CA CYS A 101 12.12 17.81 -4.33
C CYS A 101 12.40 19.26 -3.94
N PRO A 102 13.52 19.89 -4.38
CA PRO A 102 13.71 21.30 -4.12
C PRO A 102 12.47 21.99 -4.66
N GLN A 103 11.75 22.70 -3.78
CA GLN A 103 10.67 23.58 -4.19
C GLN A 103 11.28 24.50 -5.24
N PHE A 104 10.89 24.33 -6.51
CA PHE A 104 11.15 25.35 -7.51
C PHE A 104 10.33 26.56 -7.09
N SER A 105 10.97 27.50 -6.38
CA SER A 105 10.43 28.83 -6.15
C SER A 105 10.43 29.54 -7.50
N TRP A 106 9.28 29.60 -8.16
CA TRP A 106 9.04 30.64 -9.15
C TRP A 106 8.87 31.95 -8.40
N LEU A 107 9.98 32.64 -8.16
CA LEU A 107 9.96 34.07 -7.87
C LEU A 107 9.68 34.77 -9.21
N PHE A 108 8.47 35.32 -9.33
CA PHE A 108 8.15 36.41 -10.26
C PHE A 108 8.52 37.74 -9.62
#